data_AF-A0A2J0KZX8-F1
#
_entry.id   AF-A0A2J0KZX8-F1
#
_cell.length_a   1.000
_cell.length_b   1.000
_cell.length_c   1.000
_cell.angle_alpha   90.00
_cell.angle_beta   90.00
_cell.angle_gamma   90.00
#
_symmetry.space_group_name_H-M   'P 1'
#
loop_
_entity.id
_entity.type
_entity.pdbx_description
1 polymer ?
#
loop_
_entity_poly.entity_id
_entity_poly.type
_entity_poly.pdbx_seq_one_letter_code
_entity_poly.pdbx_strand_id
1 'polypeptide(L)'
;MGRREFKPMSVKADFTVRDPAKEKQDFETLVKNNPSYLKLEAEKNAASFGVKSAYSEFFPTLSGTAGATRSDSRWPPEGNGWSLGLSASVPIFEGGSKVAQVYQAKALYNQAEANERSTKDSVVVALEQTWTALQDALETVEVQSKVLNATEERSKIAQEQYSTGFITFDNWIIIQNDLVSAKKAYLNAQANALLAEANWVQAKGETIEYAQ
;
A
#
# COMPACT_ATOMS: atom_id res chain seq x y z
N MET A 1 -17.57 32.78 21.59
CA MET A 1 -17.81 31.33 21.68
C MET A 1 -16.51 30.66 22.10
N GLY A 2 -16.39 30.21 23.34
CA GLY A 2 -15.17 29.57 23.85
C GLY A 2 -15.55 28.68 25.03
N ARG A 3 -15.27 27.38 24.91
CA ARG A 3 -15.60 26.41 25.96
C ARG A 3 -14.78 26.73 27.22
N ARG A 4 -15.46 26.97 28.34
CA ARG A 4 -14.89 27.39 29.64
C ARG A 4 -14.40 26.23 30.53
N GLU A 5 -14.41 25.00 30.02
CA GLU A 5 -13.94 23.84 30.78
C GLU A 5 -13.03 22.97 29.93
N PHE A 6 -11.75 22.95 30.29
CA PHE A 6 -10.82 21.91 29.88
C PHE A 6 -11.13 20.67 30.72
N LYS A 7 -11.93 19.74 30.16
CA LYS A 7 -11.91 18.36 30.67
C LYS A 7 -10.58 17.74 30.24
N PRO A 8 -9.73 17.25 31.16
CA PRO A 8 -8.55 16.51 30.76
C PRO A 8 -9.03 15.27 30.00
N MET A 9 -8.79 15.25 28.69
CA MET A 9 -8.95 14.02 27.92
C MET A 9 -7.81 13.10 28.35
N SER A 10 -8.12 12.19 29.28
CA SER A 10 -7.25 11.06 29.55
C SER A 10 -7.44 10.09 28.39
N VAL A 11 -6.55 10.19 27.41
CA VAL A 11 -6.40 9.16 26.38
C VAL A 11 -5.84 7.94 27.12
N LYS A 12 -6.74 7.09 27.64
CA LYS A 12 -6.43 5.69 27.94
C LYS A 12 -6.32 4.95 26.60
N ALA A 13 -5.37 5.34 25.76
CA ALA A 13 -4.92 4.45 24.72
C ALA A 13 -4.02 3.45 25.43
N ASP A 14 -4.55 2.28 25.72
CA ASP A 14 -3.68 1.13 25.91
C ASP A 14 -2.99 0.95 24.55
N PHE A 15 -1.73 1.37 24.44
CA PHE A 15 -0.93 1.23 23.22
C PHE A 15 -0.53 -0.24 23.07
N THR A 16 -1.52 -1.11 22.90
CA THR A 16 -1.33 -2.53 22.71
C THR A 16 -1.38 -2.82 21.22
N VAL A 17 -0.25 -3.27 20.69
CA VAL A 17 -0.15 -3.80 19.32
C VAL A 17 -1.06 -5.02 19.24
N ARG A 18 -2.03 -4.99 18.33
CA ARG A 18 -3.07 -6.03 18.22
C ARG A 18 -2.56 -7.27 17.53
N ASP A 19 -1.64 -7.09 16.57
CA ASP A 19 -1.03 -8.18 15.83
C ASP A 19 0.48 -8.24 16.08
N PRO A 20 0.91 -8.76 17.24
CA PRO A 20 2.30 -9.12 17.47
C PRO A 20 2.51 -10.44 16.73
N ALA A 21 2.45 -10.41 15.41
CA ALA A 21 2.59 -11.61 14.63
C ALA A 21 4.02 -12.14 14.93
N LYS A 22 4.09 -13.21 15.73
CA LYS A 22 5.35 -13.78 16.25
C LYS A 22 5.99 -14.72 15.25
N GLU A 23 5.28 -15.05 14.18
CA GLU A 23 5.65 -16.08 13.22
C GLU A 23 5.82 -15.46 11.83
N LYS A 24 6.87 -15.89 11.12
CA LYS A 24 7.19 -15.39 9.78
C LYS A 24 6.03 -15.71 8.84
N GLN A 25 5.31 -14.67 8.44
CA GLN A 25 4.20 -14.78 7.50
C GLN A 25 4.70 -15.21 6.12
N ASP A 26 3.87 -15.92 5.36
CA ASP A 26 4.19 -16.32 3.99
C ASP A 26 4.04 -15.12 3.05
N PHE A 27 5.16 -14.40 2.85
CA PHE A 27 5.23 -13.23 1.99
C PHE A 27 4.78 -13.52 0.54
N GLU A 28 4.96 -14.73 0.03
CA GLU A 28 4.54 -15.06 -1.34
C GLU A 28 3.02 -15.05 -1.50
N THR A 29 2.29 -15.48 -0.47
CA THR A 29 0.81 -15.43 -0.48
C THR A 29 0.29 -14.01 -0.28
N LEU A 30 0.94 -13.23 0.59
CA LEU A 30 0.58 -11.83 0.83
C LEU A 30 0.76 -10.96 -0.42
N VAL A 31 1.81 -11.19 -1.20
CA VAL A 31 2.04 -10.44 -2.45
C VAL A 31 0.94 -10.70 -3.48
N LYS A 32 0.43 -11.92 -3.58
CA LYS A 32 -0.65 -12.25 -4.53
C LYS A 32 -1.95 -11.50 -4.27
N ASN A 33 -2.21 -11.17 -3.00
CA ASN A 33 -3.39 -10.41 -2.60
C ASN A 33 -3.14 -8.89 -2.58
N ASN A 34 -1.89 -8.45 -2.78
CA ASN A 34 -1.55 -7.04 -2.74
C ASN A 34 -2.14 -6.31 -3.97
N PRO A 35 -2.88 -5.19 -3.79
CA PRO A 35 -3.45 -4.42 -4.89
C PRO A 35 -2.43 -3.96 -5.93
N SER A 36 -1.20 -3.66 -5.51
CA SER A 36 -0.12 -3.21 -6.39
C SER A 36 0.34 -4.31 -7.35
N TYR A 37 0.37 -5.56 -6.87
CA TYR A 37 0.70 -6.73 -7.69
C TYR A 37 -0.43 -7.06 -8.67
N LEU A 38 -1.68 -7.08 -8.19
CA LEU A 38 -2.86 -7.36 -9.02
C LEU A 38 -3.02 -6.35 -10.18
N LYS A 39 -2.69 -5.08 -9.94
CA LYS A 39 -2.65 -4.05 -10.99
C LYS A 39 -1.67 -4.41 -12.10
N LEU A 40 -0.46 -4.84 -11.74
CA LEU A 40 0.58 -5.18 -12.72
C LEU A 40 0.29 -6.48 -13.46
N GLU A 41 -0.30 -7.46 -12.79
CA GLU A 41 -0.81 -8.67 -13.44
C GLU A 41 -1.87 -8.31 -14.49
N ALA A 42 -2.79 -7.39 -14.18
CA ALA A 42 -3.76 -6.87 -15.14
C ALA A 42 -3.09 -6.12 -16.31
N GLU A 43 -2.05 -5.31 -16.06
CA GLU A 43 -1.29 -4.62 -17.10
C GLU A 43 -0.55 -5.59 -18.03
N LYS A 44 0.10 -6.63 -17.49
CA LYS A 44 0.71 -7.71 -18.28
C LYS A 44 -0.33 -8.44 -19.12
N ASN A 45 -1.48 -8.77 -18.53
CA ASN A 45 -2.58 -9.41 -19.25
C ASN A 45 -3.06 -8.52 -20.40
N ALA A 46 -3.23 -7.22 -20.18
CA ALA A 46 -3.56 -6.26 -21.23
C ALA A 46 -2.50 -6.23 -22.34
N ALA A 47 -1.21 -6.24 -21.99
CA ALA A 47 -0.12 -6.32 -22.96
C ALA A 47 -0.16 -7.62 -23.79
N SER A 48 -0.51 -8.75 -23.16
CA SER A 48 -0.68 -10.04 -23.85
C SER A 48 -1.83 -10.01 -24.87
N PHE A 49 -2.94 -9.32 -24.55
CA PHE A 49 -4.02 -9.09 -25.51
C PHE A 49 -3.59 -8.13 -26.62
N GLY A 50 -2.74 -7.16 -26.33
CA GLY A 50 -2.09 -6.32 -27.35
C GLY A 50 -1.29 -7.14 -28.37
N VAL A 51 -0.53 -8.14 -27.93
CA VAL A 51 0.17 -9.08 -28.82
C VAL A 51 -0.82 -9.86 -29.68
N LYS A 52 -1.89 -10.41 -29.08
CA LYS A 52 -2.94 -11.13 -29.84
C LYS A 52 -3.64 -10.23 -30.86
N SER A 53 -3.90 -8.97 -30.50
CA SER A 53 -4.47 -7.97 -31.39
C SER A 53 -3.54 -7.70 -32.58
N ALA A 54 -2.25 -7.48 -32.35
CA ALA A 54 -1.28 -7.29 -33.43
C ALA A 54 -1.17 -8.52 -34.35
N TYR A 55 -1.29 -9.73 -33.80
CA TYR A 55 -1.40 -10.96 -34.60
C TYR A 55 -2.71 -11.05 -35.39
N SER A 56 -3.81 -10.53 -34.85
CA SER A 56 -5.12 -10.55 -35.51
C SER A 56 -5.14 -9.72 -36.80
N GLU A 57 -4.26 -8.71 -36.90
CA GLU A 57 -4.14 -7.87 -38.10
C GLU A 57 -3.63 -8.61 -39.34
N PHE A 58 -3.09 -9.82 -39.19
CA PHE A 58 -2.73 -10.69 -40.32
C PHE A 58 -3.94 -11.41 -40.92
N PHE A 59 -5.10 -11.37 -40.25
CA PHE A 59 -6.32 -12.02 -40.71
C PHE A 59 -7.24 -11.02 -41.44
N PRO A 60 -8.21 -11.53 -42.25
CA PRO A 60 -9.23 -10.70 -42.85
C PRO A 60 -10.07 -9.97 -41.80
N THR A 61 -10.36 -8.69 -42.02
CA THR A 61 -11.37 -7.98 -41.23
C THR A 61 -12.69 -8.00 -41.97
N LEU A 62 -13.75 -8.49 -41.34
CA LEU A 62 -15.11 -8.46 -41.86
C LEU A 62 -15.92 -7.40 -41.09
N SER A 63 -16.51 -6.44 -41.80
CA SER A 63 -17.38 -5.41 -41.23
C SER A 63 -18.72 -5.37 -41.94
N GLY A 64 -19.77 -5.10 -41.17
CA GLY A 64 -21.13 -4.92 -41.68
C GLY A 64 -21.66 -3.54 -41.34
N THR A 65 -22.35 -2.93 -42.29
CA THR A 65 -22.99 -1.62 -42.13
C THR A 65 -24.45 -1.74 -42.56
N ALA A 66 -25.34 -1.13 -41.78
CA ALA A 66 -26.75 -1.02 -42.11
C ALA A 66 -27.19 0.41 -41.78
N GLY A 67 -27.97 1.02 -42.66
CA GLY A 67 -28.43 2.39 -42.49
C GLY A 67 -29.78 2.61 -43.17
N ALA A 68 -30.63 3.40 -42.54
CA ALA A 68 -31.88 3.88 -43.11
C ALA A 68 -31.84 5.41 -43.19
N THR A 69 -32.28 5.94 -44.32
CA THR A 69 -32.26 7.37 -44.60
C THR A 69 -33.59 7.76 -45.20
N ARG A 70 -34.11 8.91 -44.77
CA ARG A 70 -35.31 9.51 -45.34
C ARG A 70 -34.92 10.83 -45.99
N SER A 71 -34.97 10.88 -47.30
CA SER A 71 -34.40 11.96 -48.10
C SER A 71 -35.22 12.14 -49.38
N ASP A 72 -35.59 13.37 -49.68
CA ASP A 72 -36.28 13.75 -50.90
C ASP A 72 -35.88 15.19 -51.29
N SER A 73 -36.18 15.56 -52.52
CA SER A 73 -35.90 16.89 -53.09
C SER A 73 -36.94 17.95 -52.73
N ARG A 74 -38.05 17.57 -52.05
CA ARG A 74 -39.08 18.47 -51.51
C ARG A 74 -39.44 18.11 -50.07
N TRP A 75 -39.94 19.09 -49.32
CA TRP A 75 -40.32 18.94 -47.91
C TRP A 75 -41.86 18.86 -47.76
N PRO A 76 -42.39 17.91 -46.97
CA PRO A 76 -41.67 16.89 -46.19
C PRO A 76 -41.13 15.73 -47.05
N PRO A 77 -40.01 15.09 -46.66
CA PRO A 77 -39.40 14.04 -47.46
C PRO A 77 -40.16 12.73 -47.26
N GLU A 78 -40.67 12.16 -48.35
CA GLU A 78 -41.43 10.91 -48.33
C GLU A 78 -40.57 9.71 -48.74
N GLY A 79 -39.47 9.94 -49.46
CA GLY A 79 -38.52 8.92 -49.89
C GLY A 79 -37.84 8.22 -48.71
N ASN A 80 -38.14 6.93 -48.53
CA ASN A 80 -37.46 6.05 -47.58
C ASN A 80 -36.45 5.17 -48.33
N GLY A 81 -35.19 5.19 -47.89
CA GLY A 81 -34.13 4.31 -48.38
C GLY A 81 -33.50 3.54 -47.22
N TRP A 82 -33.13 2.29 -47.46
CA TRP A 82 -32.32 1.50 -46.55
C TRP A 82 -31.15 0.90 -47.33
N SER A 83 -30.04 0.68 -46.63
CA SER A 83 -28.82 0.10 -47.17
C SER A 83 -28.28 -0.93 -46.19
N LEU A 84 -27.76 -2.01 -46.73
CA LEU A 84 -27.05 -3.06 -46.02
C LEU A 84 -25.81 -3.41 -46.84
N GLY A 85 -24.65 -3.37 -46.22
CA GLY A 85 -23.37 -3.65 -46.87
C GLY A 85 -22.48 -4.50 -45.96
N LEU A 86 -21.86 -5.52 -46.54
CA LEU A 86 -20.79 -6.29 -45.91
C LEU A 86 -19.50 -6.01 -46.68
N SER A 87 -18.41 -5.75 -45.97
CA SER A 87 -17.09 -5.54 -46.55
C SER A 87 -16.06 -6.41 -45.85
N ALA A 88 -15.24 -7.10 -46.62
CA ALA A 88 -14.08 -7.84 -46.14
C ALA A 88 -12.81 -7.17 -46.67
N SER A 89 -11.84 -6.92 -45.79
CA SER A 89 -10.53 -6.39 -46.16
C SER A 89 -9.45 -7.40 -45.79
N VAL A 90 -8.59 -7.74 -46.76
CA VAL A 90 -7.47 -8.66 -46.57
C VAL A 90 -6.17 -7.93 -46.94
N PRO A 91 -5.26 -7.73 -45.98
CA PRO A 91 -3.98 -7.11 -46.25
C PRO A 91 -3.05 -8.12 -46.94
N ILE A 92 -2.67 -7.86 -48.20
CA ILE A 92 -1.81 -8.78 -48.96
C ILE A 92 -0.32 -8.48 -48.71
N PHE A 93 0.08 -7.21 -48.72
CA PHE A 93 1.45 -6.79 -48.46
C PHE A 93 1.50 -5.35 -47.95
N GLU A 94 2.13 -5.13 -46.80
CA GLU A 94 2.27 -3.80 -46.17
C GLU A 94 3.72 -3.45 -45.83
N GLY A 95 4.69 -3.93 -46.63
CA GLY A 95 6.09 -3.53 -46.48
C GLY A 95 6.74 -3.87 -45.14
N GLY A 96 6.21 -4.86 -44.40
CA GLY A 96 6.72 -5.29 -43.10
C GLY A 96 6.16 -4.53 -41.89
N SER A 97 5.27 -3.55 -42.07
CA SER A 97 4.67 -2.77 -40.97
C SER A 97 4.03 -3.65 -39.89
N LYS A 98 3.20 -4.64 -40.29
CA LYS A 98 2.54 -5.57 -39.36
C LYS A 98 3.51 -6.42 -38.55
N VAL A 99 4.60 -6.84 -39.18
CA VAL A 99 5.65 -7.61 -38.53
C VAL A 99 6.32 -6.75 -37.46
N ALA A 100 6.65 -5.50 -37.80
CA ALA A 100 7.21 -4.54 -36.83
C ALA A 100 6.25 -4.26 -35.66
N GLN A 101 4.94 -4.14 -35.91
CA GLN A 101 3.92 -3.98 -34.86
C GLN A 101 3.85 -5.19 -33.92
N VAL A 102 3.94 -6.42 -34.44
CA VAL A 102 4.02 -7.61 -33.58
C VAL A 102 5.28 -7.60 -32.72
N TYR A 103 6.44 -7.24 -33.28
CA TYR A 103 7.68 -7.13 -32.50
C TYR A 103 7.56 -6.05 -31.42
N GLN A 104 6.96 -4.90 -31.74
CA GLN A 104 6.69 -3.84 -30.78
C GLN A 104 5.77 -4.33 -29.65
N ALA A 105 4.65 -4.99 -29.98
CA ALA A 105 3.72 -5.53 -29.00
C ALA A 105 4.40 -6.58 -28.09
N LYS A 106 5.24 -7.44 -28.66
CA LYS A 106 6.03 -8.42 -27.87
C LYS A 106 7.04 -7.73 -26.95
N ALA A 107 7.71 -6.69 -27.41
CA ALA A 107 8.63 -5.93 -26.57
C ALA A 107 7.89 -5.28 -25.38
N LEU A 108 6.70 -4.73 -25.62
CA LEU A 108 5.84 -4.18 -24.56
C LEU A 108 5.37 -5.26 -23.58
N TYR A 109 4.99 -6.44 -24.05
CA TYR A 109 4.67 -7.58 -23.19
C TYR A 109 5.87 -7.98 -22.31
N ASN A 110 7.05 -8.13 -22.90
CA ASN A 110 8.27 -8.46 -22.15
C ASN A 110 8.62 -7.39 -21.11
N GLN A 111 8.41 -6.12 -21.45
CA GLN A 111 8.57 -5.01 -20.51
C GLN A 111 7.57 -5.11 -19.35
N ALA A 112 6.29 -5.39 -19.62
CA ALA A 112 5.26 -5.55 -18.61
C ALA A 112 5.57 -6.76 -17.69
N GLU A 113 6.04 -7.88 -18.24
CA GLU A 113 6.47 -9.05 -17.48
C GLU A 113 7.69 -8.76 -16.59
N ALA A 114 8.68 -8.02 -17.09
CA ALA A 114 9.82 -7.60 -16.29
C ALA A 114 9.40 -6.66 -15.14
N ASN A 115 8.47 -5.74 -15.41
CA ASN A 115 7.93 -4.81 -14.42
C ASN A 115 7.10 -5.54 -13.34
N GLU A 116 6.28 -6.51 -13.73
CA GLU A 116 5.55 -7.40 -12.82
C GLU A 116 6.53 -8.08 -11.86
N ARG A 117 7.58 -8.71 -12.39
CA ARG A 117 8.61 -9.40 -11.59
C ARG A 117 9.34 -8.44 -10.65
N SER A 118 9.81 -7.31 -11.17
CA SER A 118 10.53 -6.31 -10.36
C SER A 118 9.68 -5.76 -9.23
N THR A 119 8.38 -5.56 -9.47
CA THR A 119 7.47 -5.05 -8.44
C THR A 119 7.10 -6.14 -7.45
N LYS A 120 6.90 -7.40 -7.88
CA LYS A 120 6.75 -8.54 -6.98
C LYS A 120 7.90 -8.58 -5.98
N ASP A 121 9.13 -8.54 -6.46
CA ASP A 121 10.33 -8.56 -5.62
C ASP A 121 10.39 -7.34 -4.69
N SER A 122 10.03 -6.15 -5.18
CA SER A 122 9.98 -4.92 -4.36
C SER A 122 8.93 -4.99 -3.25
N VAL A 123 7.75 -5.57 -3.51
CA VAL A 123 6.69 -5.76 -2.51
C VAL A 123 7.13 -6.78 -1.45
N VAL A 124 7.78 -7.88 -1.85
CA VAL A 124 8.35 -8.85 -0.90
C VAL A 124 9.35 -8.18 0.04
N VAL A 125 10.28 -7.39 -0.51
CA VAL A 125 11.28 -6.65 0.29
C VAL A 125 10.60 -5.65 1.22
N ALA A 126 9.59 -4.92 0.75
CA ALA A 126 8.85 -3.98 1.59
C ALA A 126 8.11 -4.68 2.74
N LEU A 127 7.51 -5.85 2.49
CA LEU A 127 6.88 -6.67 3.52
C LEU A 127 7.91 -7.13 4.55
N GLU A 128 9.06 -7.65 4.11
CA GLU A 128 10.11 -8.09 5.03
C GLU A 128 10.67 -6.94 5.88
N GLN A 129 10.91 -5.77 5.27
CA GLN A 129 11.40 -4.59 5.98
C GLN A 129 10.39 -4.07 7.02
N THR A 130 9.12 -3.96 6.65
CA THR A 130 8.06 -3.47 7.56
C THR A 130 7.78 -4.47 8.68
N TRP A 131 7.87 -5.77 8.37
CA TRP A 131 7.79 -6.83 9.36
C TRP A 131 8.91 -6.75 10.40
N THR A 132 10.17 -6.70 9.95
CA THR A 132 11.32 -6.61 10.85
C THR A 132 11.25 -5.33 11.68
N ALA A 133 10.88 -4.20 11.07
CA ALA A 133 10.71 -2.94 11.80
C ALA A 133 9.64 -3.02 12.91
N LEU A 134 8.55 -3.77 12.69
CA LEU A 134 7.54 -4.03 13.71
C LEU A 134 8.10 -4.87 14.87
N GLN A 135 8.85 -5.94 14.57
CA GLN A 135 9.47 -6.77 15.60
C GLN A 135 10.47 -5.96 16.44
N ASP A 136 11.34 -5.18 15.80
CA ASP A 136 12.34 -4.33 16.46
C ASP A 136 11.66 -3.28 17.35
N ALA A 137 10.55 -2.69 16.88
CA ALA A 137 9.79 -1.72 17.66
C ALA A 137 9.13 -2.37 18.89
N LEU A 138 8.58 -3.58 18.75
CA LEU A 138 8.01 -4.35 19.86
C LEU A 138 9.08 -4.72 20.91
N GLU A 139 10.25 -5.18 20.47
CA GLU A 139 11.37 -5.48 21.37
C GLU A 139 11.85 -4.21 22.09
N THR A 140 11.91 -3.08 21.37
CA THR A 140 12.26 -1.77 21.96
C THR A 140 11.28 -1.38 23.06
N VAL A 141 9.97 -1.61 22.88
CA VAL A 141 8.95 -1.37 23.93
C VAL A 141 9.23 -2.21 25.17
N GLU A 142 9.58 -3.49 25.00
CA GLU A 142 9.91 -4.38 26.13
C GLU A 142 11.17 -3.90 26.88
N VAL A 143 12.21 -3.52 26.14
CA VAL A 143 13.44 -2.97 26.72
C VAL A 143 13.16 -1.67 27.49
N GLN A 144 12.42 -0.73 26.91
CA GLN A 144 12.09 0.53 27.57
C GLN A 144 11.18 0.34 28.78
N SER A 145 10.30 -0.66 28.77
CA SER A 145 9.50 -1.04 29.94
C SER A 145 10.41 -1.49 31.10
N LYS A 146 11.40 -2.34 30.82
CA LYS A 146 12.39 -2.78 31.83
C LYS A 146 13.22 -1.62 32.38
N VAL A 147 13.64 -0.69 31.53
CA VAL A 147 14.38 0.53 31.93
C VAL A 147 13.51 1.43 32.82
N LEU A 148 12.24 1.61 32.46
CA LEU A 148 11.29 2.38 33.27
C LEU A 148 11.14 1.77 34.66
N ASN A 149 10.89 0.47 34.77
CA ASN A 149 10.75 -0.23 36.05
C ASN A 149 12.00 -0.05 36.94
N ALA A 150 13.20 -0.20 36.36
CA ALA A 150 14.45 0.00 37.09
C ALA A 150 14.63 1.46 37.56
N THR A 151 14.22 2.42 36.74
CA THR A 151 14.33 3.86 37.06
C THR A 151 13.29 4.29 38.10
N GLU A 152 12.11 3.67 38.10
CA GLU A 152 11.09 3.86 39.13
C GLU A 152 11.58 3.40 40.51
N GLU A 153 12.21 2.22 40.57
CA GLU A 153 12.80 1.72 41.82
C GLU A 153 13.95 2.62 42.30
N ARG A 154 14.83 3.05 41.38
CA ARG A 154 15.91 4.01 41.70
C ARG A 154 15.37 5.33 42.23
N SER A 155 14.31 5.85 41.63
CA SER A 155 13.63 7.08 42.07
C SER A 155 13.05 6.93 43.48
N LYS A 156 12.44 5.78 43.78
CA LYS A 156 11.89 5.47 45.10
C LYS A 156 12.99 5.45 46.18
N ILE A 157 14.11 4.76 45.91
CA ILE A 157 15.27 4.73 46.81
C ILE A 157 15.82 6.14 47.04
N ALA A 158 15.97 6.94 45.97
CA ALA A 158 16.47 8.30 46.08
C ALA A 158 15.53 9.21 46.88
N GLN A 159 14.22 9.02 46.77
CA GLN A 159 13.23 9.76 47.56
C GLN A 159 13.37 9.47 49.05
N GLU A 160 13.55 8.21 49.43
CA GLU A 160 13.80 7.80 50.82
C GLU A 160 15.12 8.38 51.34
N GLN A 161 16.21 8.28 50.57
CA GLN A 161 17.52 8.85 50.91
C GLN A 161 17.49 10.37 51.07
N TYR A 162 16.72 11.07 50.23
CA TYR A 162 16.57 12.53 50.35
C TYR A 162 15.79 12.90 51.62
N SER A 163 14.70 12.18 51.91
CA SER A 163 13.88 12.44 53.11
C SER A 163 14.63 12.20 54.43
N THR A 164 15.66 11.36 54.39
CA THR A 164 16.54 11.05 55.52
C THR A 164 17.84 11.86 55.53
N GLY A 165 18.04 12.74 54.54
CA GLY A 165 19.21 13.61 54.45
C GLY A 165 20.50 12.95 53.94
N PHE A 166 20.45 11.72 53.43
CA PHE A 166 21.62 11.00 52.88
C PHE A 166 22.07 11.54 51.51
N ILE A 167 21.19 12.19 50.75
CA ILE A 167 21.53 12.84 49.47
C ILE A 167 21.04 14.29 49.43
N THR A 168 21.71 15.11 48.62
CA THR A 168 21.30 16.49 48.37
C THR A 168 20.08 16.57 47.45
N PHE A 169 19.39 17.71 47.49
CA PHE A 169 18.29 18.02 46.55
C PHE A 169 18.74 17.90 45.09
N ASP A 170 19.94 18.39 44.77
CA ASP A 170 20.49 18.34 43.41
C ASP A 170 20.62 16.90 42.89
N ASN A 171 21.08 15.97 43.73
CA ASN A 171 21.17 14.56 43.36
C ASN A 171 19.77 13.93 43.21
N TRP A 172 18.84 14.27 44.09
CA TRP A 172 17.47 13.77 44.01
C TRP A 172 16.75 14.23 42.74
N ILE A 173 16.83 15.53 42.40
CA ILE A 173 16.13 16.08 41.24
C ILE A 173 16.70 15.55 39.91
N ILE A 174 18.02 15.25 39.84
CA ILE A 174 18.62 14.55 38.70
C ILE A 174 17.96 13.19 38.50
N ILE A 175 17.80 12.40 39.56
CA ILE A 175 17.16 11.07 39.48
C ILE A 175 15.67 11.17 39.10
N GLN A 176 14.95 12.18 39.60
CA GLN A 176 13.58 12.44 39.16
C GLN A 176 13.51 12.81 37.67
N ASN A 177 14.45 13.62 37.18
CA ASN A 177 14.55 13.96 35.76
C ASN A 177 14.88 12.73 34.88
N ASP A 178 15.72 11.81 35.38
CA ASP A 178 15.99 10.52 34.73
C ASP A 178 14.68 9.71 34.61
N LEU A 179 13.88 9.65 35.68
CA LEU A 179 12.58 8.96 35.67
C LEU A 179 11.61 9.57 34.65
N VAL A 180 11.50 10.90 34.61
CA VAL A 180 10.65 11.59 33.62
C VAL A 180 11.13 11.29 32.20
N SER A 181 12.44 11.23 31.99
CA SER A 181 13.03 10.88 30.69
C SER A 181 12.75 9.43 30.29
N ALA A 182 12.86 8.48 31.22
CA ALA A 182 12.53 7.07 31.00
C ALA A 182 11.03 6.88 30.66
N LYS A 183 10.13 7.59 31.38
CA LYS A 183 8.69 7.58 31.07
C LYS A 183 8.40 8.09 29.65
N LYS A 184 9.05 9.19 29.24
CA LYS A 184 8.94 9.71 27.87
C LYS A 184 9.47 8.73 26.84
N ALA A 185 10.62 8.10 27.10
CA ALA A 185 11.21 7.10 26.20
C ALA A 185 10.28 5.89 26.00
N TYR A 186 9.68 5.39 27.06
CA TYR A 186 8.72 4.28 27.00
C TYR A 186 7.45 4.64 26.22
N LEU A 187 6.90 5.84 26.41
CA LEU A 187 5.76 6.32 25.63
C LEU A 187 6.10 6.48 24.15
N ASN A 188 7.27 7.02 23.84
CA ASN A 188 7.73 7.15 22.46
C ASN A 188 7.94 5.78 21.79
N ALA A 189 8.48 4.81 22.52
CA ALA A 189 8.62 3.45 22.01
C ALA A 189 7.26 2.83 21.66
N GLN A 190 6.25 3.00 22.52
CA GLN A 190 4.88 2.54 22.25
C GLN A 190 4.27 3.23 21.01
N ALA A 191 4.43 4.54 20.88
CA ALA A 191 3.97 5.27 19.71
C ALA A 191 4.65 4.78 18.42
N ASN A 192 5.96 4.52 18.47
CA ASN A 192 6.71 3.97 17.33
C ASN A 192 6.25 2.57 16.95
N ALA A 193 5.92 1.71 17.92
CA ALA A 193 5.37 0.39 17.67
C ALA A 193 4.01 0.45 16.94
N LEU A 194 3.13 1.38 17.32
CA LEU A 194 1.87 1.60 16.59
C LEU A 194 2.09 2.09 15.16
N LEU A 195 3.07 2.97 14.93
CA LEU A 195 3.41 3.42 13.58
C LEU A 195 3.97 2.27 12.74
N ALA A 196 4.80 1.41 13.32
CA ALA A 196 5.31 0.23 12.66
C ALA A 196 4.19 -0.76 12.30
N GLU A 197 3.21 -0.95 13.20
CA GLU A 197 2.02 -1.77 12.95
C GLU A 197 1.19 -1.19 11.79
N ALA A 198 0.95 0.12 11.78
CA ALA A 198 0.25 0.78 10.68
C ALA A 198 0.96 0.60 9.33
N ASN A 199 2.29 0.73 9.31
CA ASN A 199 3.10 0.50 8.10
C ASN A 199 3.04 -0.96 7.64
N TRP A 200 3.05 -1.92 8.57
CA TRP A 200 2.90 -3.35 8.26
C TRP A 200 1.52 -3.65 7.64
N VAL A 201 0.45 -3.12 8.23
CA VAL A 201 -0.92 -3.26 7.69
C VAL A 201 -1.03 -2.66 6.29
N GLN A 202 -0.47 -1.46 6.09
CA GLN A 202 -0.42 -0.82 4.78
C GLN A 202 0.37 -1.64 3.76
N ALA A 203 1.51 -2.22 4.15
CA ALA A 203 2.34 -3.04 3.26
C ALA A 203 1.64 -4.34 2.84
N LYS A 204 0.83 -4.94 3.72
CA LYS A 204 -0.06 -6.07 3.39
C LYS A 204 -1.14 -5.70 2.35
N GLY A 205 -1.39 -4.41 2.15
CA GLY A 205 -2.50 -3.93 1.31
C GLY A 205 -3.86 -4.02 2.00
N GLU A 206 -3.87 -4.25 3.31
CA GLU A 206 -5.06 -4.20 4.14
C GLU A 206 -5.33 -2.75 4.56
N THR A 207 -6.61 -2.40 4.69
CA THR A 207 -7.00 -1.08 5.21
C THR A 207 -6.96 -1.08 6.73
N ILE A 208 -6.43 -0.01 7.30
CA ILE A 208 -6.34 0.19 8.75
C ILE A 208 -7.76 0.41 9.31
N GLU A 209 -8.38 -0.63 9.87
CA GLU A 209 -9.63 -0.50 10.65
C GLU A 209 -9.35 0.12 12.03
N TYR A 210 -8.97 1.40 12.06
CA TYR A 210 -8.94 2.22 13.28
C TYR A 210 -9.96 3.37 13.25
N ALA A 211 -10.96 3.28 12.37
CA ALA A 211 -12.00 4.29 12.22
C ALA A 211 -13.38 3.78 12.67
N GLN A 212 -13.51 3.37 13.94
CA GLN A 212 -14.76 3.44 14.70
C GLN A 212 -14.48 3.75 16.18
#